data_AF-A0A239DBH7-F1
#
_entry.id   AF-A0A239DBH7-F1
#
_cell.length_a   1.000
_cell.length_b   1.000
_cell.length_c   1.000
_cell.angle_alpha   90.00
_cell.angle_beta   90.00
_cell.angle_gamma   90.00
#
_symmetry.space_group_name_H-M   'P 1'
#
loop_
_entity.id
_entity.type
_entity.pdbx_description
1 polymer ?
#
loop_
_entity_poly.entity_id
_entity_poly.type
_entity_poly.pdbx_seq_one_letter_code
_entity_poly.pdbx_strand_id
1 'polypeptide(L)'
;MSRIAFHLAPALMLAYGVVRLIDGRDGQHGPGPAWTVGHVLFLGSLLLYGGVIAGVYGRIRAASGGTASRVAAGVTTVLATLGLVTFVRVAIIDIVVGLRAADPVAKSMLSDRYADVPAVLPQALYEIGPVFFMLGLVALLVQFAATTPGRKAVAALSPVLVALGFVAIMLDLNLLPAGAALIWIALVPCMRAQRPSSLARTETSARATA
;
A
#
# COMPACT_ATOMS: atom_id res chain seq x y z
N MET A 1 -5.30 4.42 -14.72
CA MET A 1 -4.83 3.38 -13.76
C MET A 1 -4.48 3.95 -12.39
N SER A 2 -3.51 4.87 -12.25
CA SER A 2 -3.03 5.29 -10.91
C SER A 2 -4.06 5.94 -9.98
N ARG A 3 -4.99 6.77 -10.48
CA ARG A 3 -6.02 7.42 -9.62
C ARG A 3 -6.92 6.43 -8.89
N ILE A 4 -7.33 5.38 -9.57
CA ILE A 4 -8.20 4.34 -9.00
C ILE A 4 -7.45 3.63 -7.88
N ALA A 5 -6.17 3.32 -8.08
CA ALA A 5 -5.32 2.68 -7.08
C ALA A 5 -5.18 3.51 -5.78
N PHE A 6 -5.00 4.84 -5.87
CA PHE A 6 -4.91 5.72 -4.68
C PHE A 6 -6.17 5.70 -3.80
N HIS A 7 -7.33 5.34 -4.36
CA HIS A 7 -8.57 5.19 -3.59
C HIS A 7 -8.83 3.75 -3.20
N LEU A 8 -8.83 2.85 -4.17
CA LEU A 8 -9.27 1.47 -3.96
C LEU A 8 -8.26 0.67 -3.13
N ALA A 9 -6.96 0.94 -3.20
CA ALA A 9 -5.99 0.24 -2.35
C ALA A 9 -6.29 0.45 -0.85
N PRO A 10 -6.29 1.69 -0.31
CA PRO A 10 -6.61 1.89 1.10
C PRO A 10 -8.08 1.57 1.44
N ALA A 11 -9.02 1.74 0.51
CA ALA A 11 -10.43 1.38 0.75
C ALA A 11 -10.64 -0.13 0.92
N LEU A 12 -9.98 -0.96 0.09
CA LEU A 12 -10.02 -2.42 0.24
C LEU A 12 -9.29 -2.87 1.51
N MET A 13 -8.20 -2.19 1.88
CA MET A 13 -7.52 -2.44 3.15
C MET A 13 -8.43 -2.11 4.34
N LEU A 14 -9.16 -1.00 4.29
CA LEU A 14 -10.13 -0.63 5.31
C LEU A 14 -11.27 -1.64 5.38
N ALA A 15 -11.80 -2.07 4.23
CA ALA A 15 -12.82 -3.12 4.15
C ALA A 15 -12.33 -4.45 4.75
N TYR A 16 -11.09 -4.85 4.46
CA TYR A 16 -10.45 -5.99 5.11
C TYR A 16 -10.44 -5.82 6.64
N GLY A 17 -10.03 -4.66 7.15
CA GLY A 17 -10.03 -4.39 8.59
C GLY A 17 -11.41 -4.52 9.22
N VAL A 18 -12.46 -4.05 8.54
CA VAL A 18 -13.84 -4.20 9.01
C VAL A 18 -14.26 -5.67 9.04
N VAL A 19 -13.98 -6.43 7.96
CA VAL A 19 -14.26 -7.87 7.91
C VAL A 19 -13.52 -8.61 9.01
N ARG A 20 -12.27 -8.23 9.28
CA ARG A 20 -11.46 -8.78 10.37
C ARG A 20 -12.10 -8.51 11.74
N LEU A 21 -12.58 -7.29 12.01
CA LEU A 21 -13.27 -7.01 13.27
C LEU A 21 -14.57 -7.82 13.43
N ILE A 22 -15.25 -8.12 12.33
CA ILE A 22 -16.44 -9.00 12.34
C ILE A 22 -16.03 -10.45 12.65
N ASP A 23 -14.98 -10.94 11.98
CA ASP A 23 -14.40 -12.27 12.18
C ASP A 23 -13.99 -12.49 13.65
N GLY A 24 -13.36 -11.49 14.27
CA GLY A 24 -12.87 -11.57 15.66
C GLY A 24 -13.90 -11.36 16.77
N ARG A 25 -15.20 -11.28 16.47
CA ARG A 25 -16.22 -10.95 17.50
C ARG A 25 -16.38 -12.00 18.59
N ASP A 26 -16.06 -13.26 18.30
CA ASP A 26 -16.03 -14.36 19.25
C ASP A 26 -14.66 -14.49 19.96
N GLY A 27 -13.74 -13.55 19.72
CA GLY A 27 -12.39 -13.55 20.26
C GLY A 27 -11.42 -14.46 19.50
N GLN A 28 -11.82 -15.06 18.38
CA GLN A 28 -10.97 -15.93 17.56
C GLN A 28 -10.89 -15.43 16.11
N HIS A 29 -9.74 -15.68 15.46
CA HIS A 29 -9.58 -15.44 14.03
C HIS A 29 -9.22 -16.75 13.34
N GLY A 30 -10.21 -17.37 12.71
CA GLY A 30 -10.14 -18.75 12.26
C GLY A 30 -10.40 -18.93 10.77
N PRO A 31 -10.09 -20.11 10.20
CA PRO A 31 -10.50 -20.43 8.85
C PRO A 31 -12.03 -20.34 8.71
N GLY A 32 -12.50 -19.78 7.59
CA GLY A 32 -13.93 -19.56 7.34
C GLY A 32 -14.20 -18.50 6.28
N PRO A 33 -15.49 -18.18 6.01
CA PRO A 33 -15.87 -17.20 4.99
C PRO A 33 -15.34 -15.79 5.28
N ALA A 34 -15.42 -15.32 6.53
CA ALA A 34 -14.95 -13.98 6.90
C ALA A 34 -13.43 -13.85 6.74
N TRP A 35 -12.66 -14.85 7.19
CA TRP A 35 -11.23 -14.96 6.90
C TRP A 35 -10.93 -14.88 5.41
N THR A 36 -11.58 -15.73 4.60
CA THR A 36 -11.30 -15.81 3.15
C THR A 36 -11.63 -14.50 2.44
N VAL A 37 -12.82 -13.93 2.69
CA VAL A 37 -13.22 -12.65 2.12
C VAL A 37 -12.26 -11.54 2.53
N GLY A 38 -11.88 -11.51 3.81
CA GLY A 38 -10.91 -10.54 4.33
C GLY A 38 -9.58 -10.60 3.59
N HIS A 39 -8.99 -11.79 3.44
CA HIS A 39 -7.69 -11.94 2.77
C HIS A 39 -7.77 -11.72 1.26
N VAL A 40 -8.90 -12.00 0.60
CA VAL A 40 -9.11 -11.64 -0.81
C VAL A 40 -9.17 -10.13 -1.00
N LEU A 41 -9.89 -9.41 -0.12
CA LEU A 41 -9.91 -7.94 -0.13
C LEU A 41 -8.50 -7.38 0.12
N PHE A 42 -7.77 -7.98 1.07
CA PHE A 42 -6.41 -7.58 1.38
C PHE A 42 -5.44 -7.82 0.21
N LEU A 43 -5.52 -8.97 -0.46
CA LEU A 43 -4.76 -9.25 -1.67
C LEU A 43 -5.07 -8.23 -2.77
N GLY A 44 -6.34 -7.93 -3.01
CA GLY A 44 -6.75 -6.89 -3.97
C GLY A 44 -6.16 -5.51 -3.62
N SER A 45 -6.15 -5.14 -2.35
CA SER A 45 -5.48 -3.93 -1.84
C SER A 45 -3.99 -3.93 -2.18
N LEU A 46 -3.26 -5.00 -1.85
CA LEU A 46 -1.82 -5.11 -2.11
C LEU A 46 -1.50 -4.97 -3.61
N LEU A 47 -2.25 -5.64 -4.49
CA LEU A 47 -2.06 -5.52 -5.93
C LEU A 47 -2.24 -4.07 -6.41
N LEU A 48 -3.22 -3.34 -5.87
CA LEU A 48 -3.44 -1.93 -6.18
C LEU A 48 -2.36 -1.02 -5.60
N TYR A 49 -1.74 -1.36 -4.48
CA TYR A 49 -0.59 -0.63 -3.96
C TYR A 49 0.61 -0.64 -4.93
N GLY A 50 0.72 -1.63 -5.81
CA GLY A 50 1.67 -1.57 -6.93
C GLY A 50 1.42 -0.37 -7.85
N GLY A 51 0.15 -0.07 -8.11
CA GLY A 51 -0.26 1.13 -8.85
C GLY A 51 -0.02 2.44 -8.09
N VAL A 52 -0.11 2.42 -6.74
CA VAL A 52 0.25 3.55 -5.88
C VAL A 52 1.75 3.83 -5.97
N ILE A 53 2.60 2.81 -5.79
CA ILE A 53 4.06 2.89 -5.89
C ILE A 53 4.46 3.47 -7.26
N ALA A 54 3.99 2.86 -8.35
CA ALA A 54 4.27 3.33 -9.71
C ALA A 54 3.76 4.76 -9.94
N GLY A 55 2.60 5.11 -9.39
CA GLY A 55 2.01 6.44 -9.47
C GLY A 55 2.84 7.50 -8.75
N VAL A 56 3.35 7.21 -7.56
CA VAL A 56 4.22 8.13 -6.80
C VAL A 56 5.57 8.27 -7.49
N TYR A 57 6.20 7.16 -7.89
CA TYR A 57 7.46 7.17 -8.64
C TYR A 57 7.38 8.01 -9.92
N GLY A 58 6.33 7.83 -10.72
CA GLY A 58 6.11 8.61 -11.94
C GLY A 58 6.00 10.11 -11.69
N ARG A 59 5.41 10.54 -10.56
CA ARG A 59 5.33 11.95 -10.17
C ARG A 59 6.69 12.51 -9.74
N ILE A 60 7.46 11.75 -8.95
CA ILE A 60 8.81 12.14 -8.55
C ILE A 60 9.70 12.32 -9.79
N ARG A 61 9.59 11.41 -10.77
CA ARG A 61 10.33 11.52 -12.04
C ARG A 61 9.93 12.72 -12.89
N ALA A 62 8.65 13.09 -12.87
CA ALA A 62 8.12 14.21 -13.63
C ALA A 62 8.47 15.57 -13.00
N ALA A 63 8.74 15.60 -11.69
CA ALA A 63 9.31 16.77 -11.05
C ALA A 63 10.76 16.98 -11.55
N SER A 64 11.17 18.25 -11.71
CA SER A 64 12.50 18.65 -12.19
C SER A 64 13.61 18.38 -11.16
N GLY A 65 13.81 17.12 -10.79
CA GLY A 65 14.88 16.66 -9.90
C GLY A 65 16.16 16.25 -10.65
N GLY A 66 17.31 16.45 -10.01
CA GLY A 66 18.62 16.01 -10.52
C GLY A 66 18.81 14.48 -10.50
N THR A 67 19.91 14.00 -11.10
CA THR A 67 20.21 12.57 -11.25
C THR A 67 20.17 11.78 -9.94
N ALA A 68 20.71 12.32 -8.85
CA ALA A 68 20.70 11.68 -7.53
C ALA A 68 19.27 11.40 -7.02
N SER A 69 18.35 12.35 -7.20
CA SER A 69 16.94 12.17 -6.80
C SER A 69 16.26 11.06 -7.60
N ARG A 70 16.59 10.93 -8.89
CA ARG A 70 16.05 9.86 -9.75
C ARG A 70 16.57 8.48 -9.36
N VAL A 71 17.86 8.38 -9.02
CA VAL A 71 18.46 7.12 -8.53
C VAL A 71 17.84 6.72 -7.20
N ALA A 72 17.75 7.65 -6.24
CA ALA A 72 17.12 7.39 -4.95
C ALA A 72 15.67 6.90 -5.11
N ALA A 73 14.87 7.56 -5.96
CA ALA A 73 13.50 7.13 -6.24
C ALA A 73 13.43 5.74 -6.89
N GLY A 74 14.38 5.41 -7.76
CA GLY A 74 14.49 4.08 -8.36
C GLY A 74 14.75 3.01 -7.30
N VAL A 75 15.77 3.20 -6.45
CA VAL A 75 16.11 2.26 -5.36
C VAL A 75 14.93 2.07 -4.40
N THR A 76 14.31 3.16 -3.96
CA THR A 76 13.16 3.06 -3.05
C THR A 76 11.97 2.36 -3.70
N THR A 77 11.73 2.58 -4.99
CA THR A 77 10.67 1.88 -5.74
C THR A 77 10.93 0.38 -5.80
N VAL A 78 12.18 -0.03 -6.04
CA VAL A 78 12.58 -1.45 -6.04
C VAL A 78 12.34 -2.07 -4.66
N LEU A 79 12.81 -1.42 -3.59
CA LEU A 79 12.60 -1.91 -2.21
C LEU A 79 11.11 -2.03 -1.87
N ALA A 80 10.31 -1.00 -2.17
CA ALA A 80 8.88 -1.01 -1.93
C ALA A 80 8.18 -2.15 -2.70
N THR A 81 8.59 -2.39 -3.95
CA THR A 81 8.01 -3.43 -4.81
C THR A 81 8.42 -4.82 -4.35
N LEU A 82 9.67 -5.04 -3.98
CA LEU A 82 10.14 -6.31 -3.41
C LEU A 82 9.38 -6.65 -2.13
N GLY A 83 9.25 -5.68 -1.22
CA GLY A 83 8.45 -5.86 -0.02
C GLY A 83 6.98 -6.12 -0.32
N LEU A 84 6.43 -5.47 -1.35
CA LEU A 84 5.04 -5.69 -1.76
C LEU A 84 4.84 -7.12 -2.28
N VAL A 85 5.77 -7.64 -3.08
CA VAL A 85 5.74 -9.02 -3.58
C VAL A 85 5.77 -10.02 -2.42
N THR A 86 6.63 -9.80 -1.43
CA THR A 86 6.65 -10.64 -0.22
C THR A 86 5.36 -10.53 0.59
N PHE A 87 4.71 -9.37 0.64
CA PHE A 87 3.44 -9.21 1.34
C PHE A 87 2.28 -9.88 0.58
N VAL A 88 2.29 -9.79 -0.75
CA VAL A 88 1.34 -10.51 -1.61
C VAL A 88 1.47 -12.02 -1.39
N ARG A 89 2.70 -12.53 -1.27
CA ARG A 89 2.94 -13.94 -0.91
C ARG A 89 2.27 -14.30 0.42
N VAL A 90 2.45 -13.49 1.48
CA VAL A 90 1.80 -13.74 2.78
C VAL A 90 0.28 -13.84 2.61
N ALA A 91 -0.35 -12.89 1.91
CA ALA A 91 -1.79 -12.90 1.68
C ALA A 91 -2.26 -14.14 0.88
N ILE A 92 -1.48 -14.59 -0.10
CA ILE A 92 -1.77 -15.82 -0.85
C ILE A 92 -1.70 -17.04 0.07
N ILE A 93 -0.67 -17.14 0.92
CA ILE A 93 -0.53 -18.24 1.89
C ILE A 93 -1.72 -18.22 2.85
N ASP A 94 -2.10 -17.07 3.40
CA ASP A 94 -3.25 -16.96 4.30
C ASP A 94 -4.57 -17.42 3.65
N ILE A 95 -4.78 -17.13 2.36
CA ILE A 95 -5.93 -17.64 1.61
C ILE A 95 -5.85 -19.16 1.48
N VAL A 96 -4.70 -19.71 1.06
CA VAL A 96 -4.52 -21.16 0.88
C VAL A 96 -4.70 -21.91 2.20
N VAL A 97 -4.10 -21.42 3.28
CA VAL A 97 -4.24 -21.96 4.64
C VAL A 97 -5.70 -21.87 5.08
N GLY A 98 -6.33 -20.71 4.93
CA GLY A 98 -7.73 -20.48 5.32
C GLY A 98 -8.74 -21.38 4.60
N LEU A 99 -8.47 -21.71 3.33
CA LEU A 99 -9.29 -22.62 2.54
C LEU A 99 -9.07 -24.10 2.88
N ARG A 100 -7.90 -24.46 3.43
CA ARG A 100 -7.52 -25.85 3.71
C ARG A 100 -7.67 -26.27 5.16
N ALA A 101 -7.57 -25.32 6.09
CA ALA A 101 -7.66 -25.60 7.51
C ALA A 101 -9.11 -25.85 7.94
N ALA A 102 -9.36 -26.95 8.66
CA ALA A 102 -10.67 -27.23 9.24
C ALA A 102 -10.91 -26.46 10.55
N ASP A 103 -9.83 -26.09 11.26
CA ASP A 103 -9.86 -25.45 12.57
C ASP A 103 -8.59 -24.58 12.80
N PRO A 104 -8.53 -23.80 13.89
CA PRO A 104 -7.36 -22.97 14.20
C PRO A 104 -6.04 -23.74 14.40
N VAL A 105 -6.09 -25.00 14.85
CA VAL A 105 -4.88 -25.81 15.08
C VAL A 105 -4.30 -26.24 13.72
N ALA A 106 -5.15 -26.77 12.83
CA ALA A 106 -4.79 -27.12 11.47
C ALA A 106 -4.25 -25.91 10.68
N LYS A 107 -4.83 -24.72 10.92
CA LYS A 107 -4.36 -23.46 10.35
C LYS A 107 -2.91 -23.18 10.75
N SER A 108 -2.58 -23.24 12.05
CA SER A 108 -1.21 -23.01 12.53
C SER A 108 -0.22 -23.99 11.89
N MET A 109 -0.55 -25.28 11.88
CA MET A 109 0.31 -26.31 11.28
C MET A 109 0.53 -26.10 9.78
N LEU A 110 -0.50 -25.65 9.05
CA LEU A 110 -0.39 -25.35 7.62
C LEU A 110 0.43 -24.07 7.39
N SER A 111 0.26 -23.02 8.21
CA SER A 111 1.07 -21.81 8.13
C SER A 111 2.55 -22.12 8.31
N ASP A 112 2.91 -22.94 9.29
CA ASP A 112 4.30 -23.38 9.51
C ASP A 112 4.85 -24.15 8.31
N ARG A 113 4.02 -25.04 7.73
CA ARG A 113 4.39 -25.81 6.53
C ARG A 113 4.63 -24.92 5.30
N TYR A 114 3.93 -23.80 5.18
CA TYR A 114 4.06 -22.89 4.05
C TYR A 114 5.01 -21.72 4.33
N ALA A 115 5.62 -21.65 5.52
CA ALA A 115 6.40 -20.51 5.98
C ALA A 115 7.55 -20.13 5.03
N ASP A 116 8.18 -21.12 4.40
CA ASP A 116 9.32 -20.97 3.49
C ASP A 116 8.96 -21.04 1.99
N VAL A 117 7.70 -21.33 1.61
CA VAL A 117 7.30 -21.54 0.20
C VAL A 117 7.13 -20.25 -0.60
N PRO A 118 7.78 -20.02 -1.75
CA PRO A 118 8.70 -20.94 -2.42
C PRO A 118 10.07 -20.87 -1.76
N ALA A 119 10.71 -22.00 -1.43
CA ALA A 119 11.98 -22.04 -0.68
C ALA A 119 13.19 -21.58 -1.54
N VAL A 120 13.12 -20.37 -2.09
CA VAL A 120 14.06 -19.78 -3.04
C VAL A 120 14.75 -18.53 -2.49
N LEU A 121 14.24 -17.96 -1.39
CA LEU A 121 14.90 -16.90 -0.63
C LEU A 121 15.23 -17.39 0.78
N PRO A 122 16.25 -16.80 1.43
CA PRO A 122 16.47 -17.00 2.86
C PRO A 122 15.20 -16.68 3.66
N GLN A 123 14.88 -17.52 4.65
CA GLN A 123 13.67 -17.39 5.48
C GLN A 123 13.47 -15.98 6.06
N ALA A 124 14.57 -15.37 6.53
CA ALA A 124 14.54 -14.00 7.04
C ALA A 124 13.91 -13.00 6.06
N LEU A 125 14.14 -13.12 4.74
CA LEU A 125 13.54 -12.24 3.73
C LEU A 125 12.03 -12.44 3.59
N TYR A 126 11.50 -13.62 3.87
CA TYR A 126 10.05 -13.83 3.93
C TYR A 126 9.43 -13.18 5.16
N GLU A 127 10.14 -13.19 6.28
CA GLU A 127 9.69 -12.62 7.55
C GLU A 127 9.71 -11.08 7.54
N ILE A 128 10.83 -10.49 7.13
CA ILE A 128 10.97 -9.02 7.10
C ILE A 128 10.50 -8.39 5.79
N GLY A 129 10.20 -9.21 4.79
CA GLY A 129 9.77 -8.79 3.45
C GLY A 129 8.70 -7.68 3.46
N PRO A 130 7.54 -7.90 4.12
CA PRO A 130 6.47 -6.90 4.20
C PRO A 130 6.91 -5.54 4.78
N VAL A 131 7.93 -5.51 5.65
CA VAL A 131 8.45 -4.26 6.23
C VAL A 131 9.10 -3.39 5.15
N PHE A 132 9.75 -3.99 4.13
CA PHE A 132 10.30 -3.22 3.01
C PHE A 132 9.22 -2.49 2.20
N PHE A 133 8.00 -3.03 2.12
CA PHE A 133 6.88 -2.32 1.49
C PHE A 133 6.52 -1.07 2.29
N MET A 134 6.41 -1.21 3.62
CA MET A 134 6.04 -0.11 4.50
C MET A 134 7.08 1.01 4.45
N LEU A 135 8.36 0.66 4.65
CA LEU A 135 9.46 1.61 4.63
C LEU A 135 9.66 2.23 3.24
N GLY A 136 9.56 1.42 2.19
CA GLY A 136 9.69 1.88 0.82
C GLY A 136 8.57 2.86 0.42
N LEU A 137 7.32 2.58 0.80
CA LEU A 137 6.21 3.49 0.53
C LEU A 137 6.37 4.82 1.29
N VAL A 138 6.73 4.78 2.57
CA VAL A 138 7.00 5.99 3.37
C VAL A 138 8.14 6.80 2.74
N ALA A 139 9.25 6.17 2.37
CA ALA A 139 10.38 6.85 1.75
C ALA A 139 10.01 7.47 0.38
N LEU A 140 9.18 6.80 -0.43
CA LEU A 140 8.66 7.40 -1.67
C LEU A 140 7.79 8.64 -1.39
N LEU A 141 6.95 8.60 -0.36
CA LEU A 141 6.13 9.75 0.02
C LEU A 141 6.97 10.91 0.58
N VAL A 142 8.06 10.63 1.31
CA VAL A 142 9.04 11.64 1.72
C VAL A 142 9.69 12.31 0.51
N GLN A 143 10.15 11.51 -0.46
CA GLN A 143 10.75 12.04 -1.70
C GLN A 143 9.75 12.84 -2.53
N PHE A 144 8.50 12.37 -2.62
CA PHE A 144 7.41 13.10 -3.27
C PHE A 144 7.15 14.45 -2.58
N ALA A 145 7.12 14.48 -1.24
CA ALA A 145 6.94 15.72 -0.49
C ALA A 145 8.10 16.71 -0.71
N ALA A 146 9.34 16.21 -0.74
CA ALA A 146 10.53 17.02 -0.98
C ALA A 146 10.56 17.64 -2.39
N THR A 147 10.00 16.95 -3.37
CA THR A 147 10.00 17.37 -4.79
C THR A 147 8.74 18.14 -5.21
N THR A 148 7.74 18.30 -4.33
CA THR A 148 6.49 19.01 -4.63
C THR A 148 6.59 20.52 -4.33
N PRO A 149 6.56 21.41 -5.35
CA PRO A 149 6.63 22.86 -5.13
C PRO A 149 5.35 23.42 -4.47
N GLY A 150 5.48 24.42 -3.59
CA GLY A 150 4.36 25.23 -3.09
C GLY A 150 3.36 24.56 -2.14
N ARG A 151 3.48 23.26 -1.86
CA ARG A 151 2.58 22.50 -0.96
C ARG A 151 3.31 21.64 0.06
N LYS A 152 4.50 22.06 0.49
CA LYS A 152 5.40 21.27 1.34
C LYS A 152 4.72 20.77 2.63
N ALA A 153 3.95 21.61 3.33
CA ALA A 153 3.26 21.20 4.57
C ALA A 153 2.22 20.09 4.32
N VAL A 154 1.33 20.28 3.33
CA VAL A 154 0.30 19.30 2.98
C VAL A 154 0.91 18.01 2.43
N ALA A 155 2.00 18.11 1.66
CA ALA A 155 2.70 16.95 1.14
C ALA A 155 3.49 16.21 2.23
N ALA A 156 4.07 16.92 3.20
CA ALA A 156 4.81 16.35 4.33
C ALA A 156 3.91 15.61 5.35
N LEU A 157 2.61 15.95 5.42
CA LEU A 157 1.66 15.18 6.23
C LEU A 157 1.43 13.77 5.69
N SER A 158 1.59 13.55 4.39
CA SER A 158 1.38 12.24 3.76
C SER A 158 2.28 11.13 4.34
N PRO A 159 3.63 11.25 4.34
CA PRO A 159 4.48 10.22 4.92
C PRO A 159 4.24 10.02 6.42
N VAL A 160 3.91 11.08 7.16
CA VAL A 160 3.61 10.99 8.60
C VAL A 160 2.34 10.17 8.86
N LEU A 161 1.25 10.48 8.15
CA LEU A 161 -0.01 9.75 8.30
C LEU A 161 0.10 8.29 7.85
N VAL A 162 0.87 8.00 6.79
CA VAL A 162 1.14 6.61 6.37
C VAL A 162 1.96 5.87 7.42
N ALA A 163 3.02 6.49 7.96
CA ALA A 163 3.83 5.90 9.01
C ALA A 163 3.00 5.63 10.27
N LEU A 164 2.18 6.59 10.71
CA LEU A 164 1.25 6.41 11.83
C LEU A 164 0.25 5.27 11.56
N GLY A 165 -0.27 5.18 10.34
CA GLY A 165 -1.17 4.08 9.96
C GLY A 165 -0.51 2.71 10.04
N PHE A 166 0.73 2.58 9.55
CA PHE A 166 1.48 1.33 9.67
C PHE A 166 1.84 1.01 11.12
N VAL A 167 2.30 1.98 11.90
CA VAL A 167 2.60 1.79 13.33
C VAL A 167 1.36 1.32 14.09
N ALA A 168 0.19 1.94 13.84
CA ALA A 168 -1.07 1.51 14.46
C ALA A 168 -1.38 0.03 14.14
N ILE A 169 -1.27 -0.36 12.88
CA ILE A 169 -1.49 -1.75 12.42
C ILE A 169 -0.51 -2.73 13.07
N MET A 170 0.76 -2.33 13.24
CA MET A 170 1.81 -3.16 13.85
C MET A 170 1.63 -3.32 15.37
N LEU A 171 1.12 -2.29 16.05
CA LEU A 171 0.87 -2.33 17.49
C LEU A 171 -0.32 -3.24 17.82
N ASP A 172 -1.40 -3.13 17.05
CA ASP A 172 -2.57 -3.99 17.18
C ASP A 172 -3.28 -4.10 15.83
N LEU A 173 -3.46 -5.33 15.35
CA LEU A 173 -4.11 -5.58 14.07
C LEU A 173 -5.62 -5.23 14.09
N ASN A 174 -6.22 -5.05 15.27
CA ASN A 174 -7.57 -4.49 15.43
C ASN A 174 -7.63 -2.99 15.06
N LEU A 175 -6.50 -2.29 15.07
CA LEU A 175 -6.40 -0.90 14.61
C LEU A 175 -6.31 -0.79 13.09
N LEU A 176 -6.42 -1.90 12.34
CA LEU A 176 -6.31 -1.89 10.89
C LEU A 176 -7.30 -0.96 10.19
N PRO A 177 -8.59 -0.86 10.57
CA PRO A 177 -9.49 0.13 9.97
C PRO A 177 -9.00 1.57 10.18
N ALA A 178 -8.52 1.90 11.39
CA ALA A 178 -8.01 3.23 11.70
C ALA A 178 -6.72 3.52 10.94
N GLY A 179 -5.78 2.57 10.91
CA GLY A 179 -4.53 2.69 10.15
C GLY A 179 -4.78 2.82 8.65
N ALA A 180 -5.71 2.04 8.10
CA ALA A 180 -6.12 2.15 6.71
C ALA A 180 -6.79 3.49 6.38
N ALA A 181 -7.61 4.04 7.30
CA ALA A 181 -8.20 5.36 7.14
C ALA A 181 -7.13 6.47 7.14
N LEU A 182 -6.14 6.41 8.03
CA LEU A 182 -5.01 7.35 8.04
C LEU A 182 -4.23 7.29 6.72
N ILE A 183 -3.91 6.08 6.25
CA ILE A 183 -3.22 5.88 4.97
C ILE A 183 -4.08 6.40 3.81
N TRP A 184 -5.40 6.21 3.84
CA TRP A 184 -6.30 6.73 2.82
C TRP A 184 -6.25 8.25 2.74
N ILE A 185 -6.41 8.92 3.89
CA ILE A 185 -6.36 10.39 4.00
C ILE A 185 -5.00 10.89 3.50
N ALA A 186 -3.92 10.19 3.85
CA ALA A 186 -2.56 10.53 3.45
C ALA A 186 -2.34 10.52 1.93
N LEU A 187 -3.09 9.72 1.18
CA LEU A 187 -2.93 9.58 -0.27
C LEU A 187 -3.77 10.61 -1.08
N VAL A 188 -4.70 11.33 -0.43
CA VAL A 188 -5.53 12.35 -1.08
C VAL A 188 -4.73 13.47 -1.76
N PRO A 189 -3.65 14.04 -1.16
CA PRO A 189 -2.83 15.05 -1.82
C PRO A 189 -2.20 14.56 -3.12
N CYS A 190 -1.78 13.29 -3.18
CA CYS A 190 -1.16 12.69 -4.36
C CYS A 190 -2.13 12.62 -5.55
N MET A 191 -3.43 12.53 -5.29
CA MET A 191 -4.47 12.53 -6.32
C MET A 191 -4.69 13.93 -6.94
N ARG A 192 -4.62 14.98 -6.11
CA ARG A 192 -4.90 16.37 -6.53
C ARG A 192 -3.82 16.96 -7.43
N ALA A 193 -2.59 16.45 -7.37
CA ALA A 193 -1.48 16.89 -8.22
C ALA A 193 -1.67 16.58 -9.72
N GLN A 194 -2.65 15.75 -10.10
CA GLN A 194 -2.92 15.39 -11.50
C GLN A 194 -3.95 16.28 -12.22
N ARG A 195 -4.28 17.47 -11.72
CA ARG A 195 -4.99 18.48 -12.54
C ARG A 195 -3.98 19.42 -13.21
N PRO A 196 -3.45 19.10 -14.41
CA PRO A 196 -3.05 20.14 -15.33
C PRO A 196 -4.31 20.88 -15.79
N SER A 197 -4.22 22.20 -15.77
CA SER A 197 -5.12 23.19 -16.34
C SER A 197 -5.32 22.94 -17.84
N SER A 198 -6.24 22.05 -18.20
CA SER A 198 -6.77 21.96 -19.57
C SER A 198 -7.51 23.24 -19.99
N LEU A 199 -7.84 24.11 -19.04
CA LEU A 199 -8.49 25.40 -19.28
C LEU A 199 -7.52 26.48 -19.79
N ALA A 200 -6.22 26.39 -19.50
CA ALA A 200 -5.26 27.43 -19.91
C ALA A 200 -4.84 27.31 -21.39
N ARG A 201 -4.95 26.12 -22.00
CA ARG A 201 -4.57 25.90 -23.40
C ARG A 201 -5.66 26.36 -24.38
N THR A 202 -6.92 26.39 -23.96
CA THR A 202 -8.03 26.83 -24.79
C THR A 202 -8.08 28.35 -24.94
N GLU A 203 -7.75 29.11 -23.88
CA GLU A 203 -7.73 30.58 -23.94
C GLU A 203 -6.59 31.14 -24.79
N THR A 204 -5.42 30.49 -24.80
CA THR A 204 -4.29 30.93 -25.65
C THR A 204 -4.56 30.68 -27.13
N SER A 205 -5.29 29.61 -27.48
CA SER A 205 -5.66 29.32 -28.87
C SER A 205 -6.74 30.26 -29.41
N ALA A 206 -7.66 30.73 -28.56
CA ALA A 206 -8.70 31.67 -28.95
C ALA A 206 -8.16 33.11 -29.14
N ARG A 207 -7.11 33.51 -28.42
CA ARG A 207 -6.48 34.83 -28.58
C ARG A 207 -5.51 34.94 -29.75
N ALA A 208 -5.04 33.82 -30.30
CA ALA A 208 -4.12 33.83 -31.45
C ALA A 208 -4.85 33.85 -32.81
N THR A 209 -6.18 33.84 -32.80
CA THR A 209 -7.04 33.76 -34.00
C THR A 209 -7.96 34.97 -34.17
N ALA A 210 -7.79 36.02 -33.36
CA ALA A 210 -8.48 37.30 -33.43
C ALA A 210 -7.47 38.43 -33.67
#